data_AF-A0A7Z9IFG4-F1
#
_entry.id   AF-A0A7Z9IFG4-F1
#
_cell.length_a   1.000
_cell.length_b   1.000
_cell.length_c   1.000
_cell.angle_alpha   90.00
_cell.angle_beta   90.00
_cell.angle_gamma   90.00
#
_symmetry.space_group_name_H-M   'P 1'
#
loop_
_entity.id
_entity.type
_entity.pdbx_description
1 polymer ?
#
loop_
_entity_poly.entity_id
_entity_poly.type
_entity_poly.pdbx_seq_one_letter_code
_entity_poly.pdbx_strand_id
1 'polypeptide(L)'
;MSTTAFGHVHLLTPTGNDILDSGSQYEISWQITIPHSTLNWDLYYSTTTLKGPWLPIAIDLPLGDNSQNSIHTYNWMVPDTPSDTVWVRVVMDNTNGFYDDTNDLPFSIISSPACVGDTNNDSTVNVGDLLAVIDAWGQTNSPADVTGDGVVNVSDLLEVVGNWGPCV
;
A
#
# COMPACT_ATOMS: atom_id res chain seq x y z
N MET A 1 0.37 26.96 -23.35
CA MET A 1 1.67 26.72 -22.70
C MET A 1 1.50 27.05 -21.24
N SER A 2 1.28 26.04 -20.41
CA SER A 2 1.08 26.24 -18.97
C SER A 2 2.45 26.48 -18.35
N THR A 3 2.72 27.71 -17.93
CA THR A 3 3.89 28.00 -17.11
C THR A 3 3.60 27.40 -15.74
N THR A 4 4.22 26.27 -15.42
CA THR A 4 4.18 25.70 -14.07
C THR A 4 4.82 26.72 -13.13
N ALA A 5 4.02 27.35 -12.29
CA ALA A 5 4.53 27.85 -11.02
C ALA A 5 5.11 26.62 -10.31
N PHE A 6 6.41 26.62 -10.01
CA PHE A 6 7.02 25.51 -9.28
C PHE A 6 6.28 25.34 -7.94
N GLY A 7 5.69 24.16 -7.73
CA GLY A 7 5.17 23.75 -6.42
C GLY A 7 6.29 23.82 -5.37
N HIS A 8 5.95 24.05 -4.10
CA HIS A 8 6.95 24.19 -3.03
C HIS A 8 7.49 22.84 -2.56
N VAL A 9 6.65 21.82 -2.65
CA VAL A 9 6.97 20.39 -2.56
C VAL A 9 6.60 19.75 -3.89
N HIS A 10 7.27 18.67 -4.26
CA HIS A 10 6.93 17.86 -5.42
C HIS A 10 6.83 16.38 -5.04
N LEU A 11 5.68 15.74 -5.31
CA LEU A 11 5.52 14.30 -5.14
C LEU A 11 6.18 13.57 -6.32
N LEU A 12 7.18 12.75 -6.04
CA LEU A 12 7.94 12.01 -7.04
C LEU A 12 7.35 10.61 -7.29
N THR A 13 6.89 9.92 -6.25
CA THR A 13 6.17 8.64 -6.36
C THR A 13 5.02 8.59 -5.34
N PRO A 14 3.81 8.16 -5.73
CA PRO A 14 3.41 7.75 -7.08
C PRO A 14 3.26 8.95 -8.03
N THR A 15 3.51 8.74 -9.33
CA THR A 15 3.17 9.74 -10.37
C THR A 15 1.80 9.47 -11.00
N GLY A 16 1.30 8.23 -10.92
CA GLY A 16 0.06 7.80 -11.55
C GLY A 16 0.23 6.67 -12.57
N ASN A 17 -0.88 6.02 -12.93
CA ASN A 17 -0.95 4.78 -13.73
C ASN A 17 -0.23 3.56 -13.14
N ASP A 18 0.26 3.64 -11.91
CA ASP A 18 0.74 2.49 -11.17
C ASP A 18 -0.41 1.48 -10.92
N ILE A 19 -0.05 0.22 -10.73
CA ILE A 19 -0.97 -0.82 -10.26
C ILE A 19 -0.32 -1.40 -9.02
N LEU A 20 -0.94 -1.18 -7.86
CA LEU A 20 -0.46 -1.68 -6.58
C LEU A 20 -1.35 -2.82 -6.10
N ASP A 21 -0.73 -3.86 -5.56
CA ASP A 21 -1.45 -4.94 -4.89
C ASP A 21 -1.80 -4.51 -3.46
N SER A 22 -3.05 -4.74 -3.05
CA SER A 22 -3.46 -4.61 -1.64
C SER A 22 -2.49 -5.35 -0.71
N GLY A 23 -2.14 -4.75 0.44
CA GLY A 23 -1.22 -5.35 1.40
C GLY A 23 0.28 -5.26 1.05
N SER A 24 0.63 -4.88 -0.18
CA SER A 24 2.03 -4.69 -0.59
C SER A 24 2.68 -3.48 0.09
N GLN A 25 4.02 -3.47 0.14
CA GLN A 25 4.78 -2.28 0.52
C GLN A 25 5.10 -1.43 -0.71
N TYR A 26 4.83 -0.13 -0.63
CA TYR A 26 5.10 0.84 -1.68
C TYR A 26 5.86 2.05 -1.14
N GLU A 27 6.97 2.44 -1.79
CA GLU A 27 7.75 3.61 -1.39
C GLU A 27 7.17 4.89 -2.01
N ILE A 28 6.62 5.74 -1.15
CA ILE A 28 6.24 7.11 -1.48
C ILE A 28 7.50 7.96 -1.38
N SER A 29 7.74 8.83 -2.36
CA SER A 29 8.86 9.76 -2.35
C SER A 29 8.46 11.15 -2.79
N TRP A 30 9.06 12.16 -2.16
CA TRP A 30 8.81 13.57 -2.47
C TRP A 30 10.09 14.39 -2.31
N GLN A 31 10.10 15.57 -2.93
CA GLN A 31 11.24 16.46 -2.97
C GLN A 31 10.85 17.87 -2.51
N ILE A 32 11.75 18.51 -1.76
CA ILE A 32 11.65 19.94 -1.44
C ILE A 32 12.06 20.75 -2.67
N THR A 33 11.13 21.47 -3.28
CA THR A 33 11.44 22.38 -4.40
C THR A 33 11.83 23.77 -3.88
N ILE A 34 11.17 24.23 -2.82
CA ILE A 34 11.44 25.51 -2.15
C ILE A 34 11.46 25.28 -0.64
N PRO A 35 12.62 25.48 0.04
CA PRO A 35 12.70 25.34 1.50
C PRO A 35 11.89 26.38 2.27
N HIS A 36 11.28 25.96 3.38
CA HIS A 36 10.57 26.82 4.34
C HIS A 36 10.96 26.49 5.78
N SER A 37 10.39 27.21 6.74
CA SER A 37 10.38 26.82 8.15
C SER A 37 9.41 25.65 8.39
N THR A 38 9.72 24.52 7.76
CA THR A 38 8.94 23.29 7.78
C THR A 38 9.05 22.60 9.13
N LEU A 39 7.93 22.09 9.61
CA LEU A 39 7.79 21.44 10.90
C LEU A 39 7.85 19.92 10.74
N ASN A 40 7.00 19.37 9.88
CA ASN A 40 6.83 17.94 9.66
C ASN A 40 6.26 17.69 8.24
N TRP A 41 5.99 16.42 7.95
CA TRP A 41 5.27 16.00 6.75
C TRP A 41 4.02 15.19 7.11
N ASP A 42 2.95 15.41 6.36
CA ASP A 42 1.76 14.57 6.41
C ASP A 42 1.51 13.94 5.04
N LEU A 43 1.19 12.66 5.05
CA LEU A 43 0.85 11.87 3.87
C LEU A 43 -0.60 11.42 3.96
N TYR A 44 -1.33 11.58 2.86
CA TYR A 44 -2.73 11.18 2.74
C TYR A 44 -2.97 10.41 1.45
N TYR A 45 -4.03 9.60 1.44
CA TYR A 45 -4.56 9.00 0.22
C TYR A 45 -6.07 9.18 0.10
N SER A 46 -6.58 9.02 -1.12
CA SER A 46 -8.01 8.99 -1.44
C SER A 46 -8.24 7.92 -2.50
N THR A 47 -9.24 7.06 -2.29
CA THR A 47 -9.63 6.00 -3.24
C THR A 47 -10.85 6.39 -4.08
N THR A 48 -11.32 7.64 -3.98
CA THR A 48 -12.55 8.11 -4.63
C THR A 48 -12.27 9.20 -5.66
N THR A 49 -11.73 10.33 -5.22
CA THR A 49 -11.50 11.50 -6.08
C THR A 49 -10.32 12.33 -5.55
N LEU A 50 -9.76 13.18 -6.42
CA LEU A 50 -8.75 14.20 -6.07
C LEU A 50 -9.26 15.22 -5.02
N LYS A 51 -10.57 15.32 -4.79
CA LYS A 51 -11.15 16.20 -3.77
C LYS A 51 -11.30 15.51 -2.40
N GLY A 52 -10.95 14.23 -2.31
CA GLY A 52 -11.12 13.40 -1.12
C GLY A 52 -12.46 12.63 -1.11
N PRO A 53 -12.85 12.07 0.06
CA PRO A 53 -12.22 12.25 1.37
C PRO A 53 -10.76 11.76 1.43
N TRP A 54 -9.94 12.49 2.18
CA TRP A 54 -8.53 12.15 2.38
C TRP A 54 -8.38 11.37 3.68
N LEU A 55 -7.78 10.19 3.56
CA LEU A 55 -7.45 9.30 4.66
C LEU A 55 -5.96 9.41 4.98
N PRO A 56 -5.58 9.41 6.26
CA PRO A 56 -4.18 9.50 6.65
C PRO A 56 -3.40 8.24 6.28
N ILE A 57 -2.23 8.43 5.65
CA ILE A 57 -1.18 7.39 5.55
C ILE A 57 -0.26 7.50 6.76
N ALA A 58 0.26 8.70 7.01
CA ALA A 58 1.16 9.03 8.10
C ALA A 58 1.05 10.52 8.41
N ILE A 59 1.18 10.88 9.69
CA ILE A 59 1.07 12.26 10.18
C ILE A 59 2.30 12.57 11.02
N ASP A 60 2.67 13.84 11.09
CA ASP A 60 3.78 14.32 11.93
C ASP A 60 5.12 13.62 11.63
N LEU A 61 5.37 13.29 10.36
CA LEU A 61 6.64 12.66 9.97
C LEU A 61 7.80 13.64 10.18
N PRO A 62 8.98 13.17 10.62
CA PRO A 62 10.10 14.02 10.91
C PRO A 62 10.56 14.79 9.66
N LEU A 63 10.93 16.06 9.85
CA LEU A 63 11.38 16.94 8.77
C LEU A 63 12.47 16.33 7.88
N GLY A 64 13.48 15.68 8.49
CA GLY A 64 14.66 15.20 7.77
C GLY A 64 15.56 16.36 7.30
N ASP A 65 16.23 16.18 6.15
CA ASP A 65 17.02 17.23 5.51
C ASP A 65 16.11 18.29 4.87
N ASN A 66 16.18 19.54 5.34
CA ASN A 66 15.37 20.65 4.83
C ASN A 66 16.09 21.49 3.76
N SER A 67 17.09 20.91 3.09
CA SER A 67 17.78 21.55 1.98
C SER A 67 16.94 21.52 0.69
N GLN A 68 17.17 22.48 -0.20
CA GLN A 68 16.51 22.45 -1.50
C GLN A 68 16.93 21.19 -2.27
N ASN A 69 15.97 20.53 -2.90
CA ASN A 69 16.08 19.27 -3.63
C ASN A 69 16.35 18.03 -2.76
N SER A 70 16.31 18.14 -1.43
CA SER A 70 16.32 16.95 -0.57
C SER A 70 15.14 16.04 -0.91
N ILE A 71 15.40 14.73 -0.89
CA ILE A 71 14.40 13.70 -1.17
C ILE A 71 14.08 12.99 0.14
N HIS A 72 12.80 12.79 0.37
CA HIS A 72 12.26 12.07 1.51
C HIS A 72 11.46 10.88 1.00
N THR A 73 11.41 9.82 1.80
CA THR A 73 10.68 8.61 1.47
C THR A 73 9.86 8.10 2.65
N TYR A 74 8.80 7.35 2.35
CA TYR A 74 7.99 6.64 3.32
C TYR A 74 7.51 5.31 2.75
N ASN A 75 7.74 4.22 3.49
CA ASN A 75 7.24 2.90 3.11
C ASN A 75 5.78 2.76 3.55
N TRP A 76 4.88 2.88 2.58
CA TRP A 76 3.44 2.74 2.77
C TRP A 76 3.01 1.28 2.65
N MET A 77 2.21 0.81 3.61
CA MET A 77 1.46 -0.43 3.48
C MET A 77 0.14 -0.14 2.75
N VAL A 78 0.03 -0.62 1.51
CA VAL A 78 -1.12 -0.36 0.64
C VAL A 78 -2.37 -0.98 1.28
N PRO A 79 -3.47 -0.22 1.46
CA PRO A 79 -4.65 -0.70 2.15
C PRO A 79 -5.43 -1.71 1.29
N ASP A 80 -6.15 -2.61 1.96
CA ASP A 80 -7.05 -3.60 1.33
C ASP A 80 -8.36 -2.98 0.82
N THR A 81 -8.24 -1.91 0.03
CA THR A 81 -9.37 -1.19 -0.56
C THR A 81 -9.15 -1.03 -2.06
N PRO A 82 -9.46 -2.07 -2.87
CA PRO A 82 -9.31 -1.99 -4.31
C PRO A 82 -10.05 -0.80 -4.91
N SER A 83 -9.40 -0.07 -5.80
CA SER A 83 -9.92 1.11 -6.46
C SER A 83 -9.13 1.42 -7.73
N ASP A 84 -9.81 1.83 -8.79
CA ASP A 84 -9.20 2.30 -10.04
C ASP A 84 -8.79 3.79 -9.98
N THR A 85 -9.08 4.47 -8.88
CA THR A 85 -8.90 5.92 -8.74
C THR A 85 -8.28 6.27 -7.41
N VAL A 86 -6.97 6.02 -7.29
CA VAL A 86 -6.20 6.31 -6.09
C VAL A 86 -5.33 7.55 -6.29
N TRP A 87 -5.32 8.40 -5.27
CA TRP A 87 -4.54 9.62 -5.19
C TRP A 87 -3.74 9.63 -3.89
N VAL A 88 -2.49 10.07 -3.93
CA VAL A 88 -1.60 10.28 -2.79
C VAL A 88 -1.21 11.75 -2.75
N ARG A 89 -1.28 12.33 -1.56
CA ARG A 89 -0.92 13.73 -1.30
C ARG A 89 0.14 13.80 -0.24
N VAL A 90 1.16 14.62 -0.50
CA VAL A 90 2.11 15.08 0.50
C VAL A 90 1.76 16.49 0.92
N VAL A 91 1.79 16.76 2.22
CA VAL A 91 1.60 18.08 2.81
C VAL A 91 2.86 18.45 3.58
N MET A 92 3.43 19.60 3.21
CA MET A 92 4.53 20.29 3.89
C MET A 92 3.93 21.22 4.94
N ASP A 93 3.96 20.84 6.22
CA ASP A 93 3.53 21.71 7.31
C ASP A 93 4.63 22.72 7.63
N ASN A 94 4.29 24.00 7.61
CA ASN A 94 5.20 25.07 7.97
C ASN A 94 4.55 25.99 8.99
N THR A 95 5.38 26.68 9.76
CA THR A 95 4.93 27.64 10.78
C THR A 95 3.90 28.66 10.28
N ASN A 96 3.93 29.01 8.99
CA ASN A 96 3.08 30.06 8.39
C ASN A 96 2.13 29.53 7.29
N GLY A 97 1.80 28.24 7.32
CA GLY A 97 0.86 27.61 6.38
C GLY A 97 1.42 26.37 5.71
N PHE A 98 0.59 25.78 4.86
CA PHE A 98 0.85 24.47 4.26
C PHE A 98 1.04 24.59 2.75
N TYR A 99 1.90 23.74 2.21
CA TYR A 99 2.00 23.50 0.78
C TYR A 99 1.80 22.02 0.52
N ASP A 100 1.13 21.67 -0.55
CA ASP A 100 0.88 20.27 -0.91
C ASP A 100 1.17 20.00 -2.38
N ASP A 101 1.43 18.75 -2.67
CA ASP A 101 1.43 18.21 -4.02
C ASP A 101 0.72 16.85 -4.04
N THR A 102 0.20 16.48 -5.20
CA THR A 102 -0.54 15.24 -5.41
C THR A 102 -0.08 14.61 -6.72
N ASN A 103 -0.13 13.29 -6.83
CA ASN A 103 0.23 12.57 -8.06
C ASN A 103 -0.51 13.12 -9.28
N ASP A 104 0.16 13.13 -10.44
CA ASP A 104 -0.34 13.78 -11.67
C ASP A 104 -1.59 13.10 -12.25
N LEU A 105 -1.63 11.77 -12.16
CA LEU A 105 -2.72 10.93 -12.66
C LEU A 105 -3.12 9.90 -11.60
N PRO A 106 -4.38 9.46 -11.54
CA PRO A 106 -4.75 8.40 -10.62
C PRO A 106 -4.00 7.11 -10.94
N PHE A 107 -3.80 6.28 -9.92
CA PHE A 107 -3.32 4.91 -10.06
C PHE A 107 -4.36 3.94 -9.49
N SER A 108 -4.12 2.63 -9.64
CA SER A 108 -5.04 1.60 -9.15
C SER A 108 -4.46 0.82 -7.99
N ILE A 109 -5.31 0.49 -7.02
CA ILE A 109 -5.07 -0.60 -6.06
C ILE A 109 -5.94 -1.77 -6.52
N ILE A 110 -5.34 -2.92 -6.76
CA ILE A 110 -6.04 -4.17 -7.06
C ILE A 110 -6.00 -5.07 -5.85
N SER A 111 -6.99 -5.95 -5.70
CA SER A 111 -6.89 -7.01 -4.71
C SER A 111 -5.63 -7.82 -4.99
N SER A 112 -4.77 -7.99 -3.99
CA SER A 112 -3.70 -8.98 -4.07
C SER A 112 -4.35 -10.33 -4.43
N PRO A 113 -3.70 -11.15 -5.28
CA PRO A 113 -4.17 -12.50 -5.57
C PRO A 113 -4.52 -13.20 -4.26
N ALA A 114 -5.62 -13.96 -4.24
CA ALA A 114 -5.93 -14.79 -3.08
C ALA A 114 -4.68 -15.59 -2.74
N CYS A 115 -4.19 -15.44 -1.51
CA CYS A 115 -3.04 -16.15 -0.99
C CYS A 115 -3.35 -17.64 -0.97
N VAL A 116 -3.13 -18.32 -2.09
CA VAL A 116 -3.49 -19.72 -2.19
C VAL A 116 -2.63 -20.46 -1.17
N GLY A 117 -3.29 -21.08 -0.18
CA GLY A 117 -2.63 -21.76 0.93
C GLY A 117 -2.46 -20.95 2.21
N ASP A 118 -2.84 -19.67 2.26
CA ASP A 118 -3.01 -18.94 3.53
C ASP A 118 -4.40 -19.28 4.09
N THR A 119 -4.42 -20.28 4.96
CA THR A 119 -5.65 -20.86 5.53
C THR A 119 -6.05 -20.18 6.83
N ASN A 120 -5.14 -19.40 7.44
CA ASN A 120 -5.38 -18.72 8.71
C ASN A 120 -5.54 -17.18 8.54
N ASN A 121 -5.38 -16.68 7.32
CA ASN A 121 -5.44 -15.26 6.92
C ASN A 121 -4.42 -14.37 7.65
N ASP A 122 -3.22 -14.88 7.91
CA ASP A 122 -2.11 -14.12 8.51
C ASP A 122 -1.20 -13.43 7.48
N SER A 123 -1.59 -13.49 6.20
CA SER A 123 -0.87 -12.93 5.04
C SER A 123 0.48 -13.60 4.76
N THR A 124 0.73 -14.79 5.32
CA THR A 124 1.96 -15.56 5.06
C THR A 124 1.67 -17.04 4.99
N VAL A 125 1.88 -17.68 3.84
CA VAL A 125 1.80 -19.14 3.72
C VAL A 125 2.99 -19.79 4.43
N ASN A 126 2.75 -20.36 5.61
CA ASN A 126 3.80 -20.90 6.47
C ASN A 126 3.38 -22.18 7.21
N VAL A 127 4.13 -22.54 8.27
CA VAL A 127 3.84 -23.72 9.08
C VAL A 127 2.49 -23.64 9.78
N GLY A 128 2.00 -22.44 10.09
CA GLY A 128 0.66 -22.20 10.63
C GLY A 128 -0.42 -22.75 9.70
N ASP A 129 -0.32 -22.49 8.40
CA ASP A 129 -1.27 -22.98 7.40
C ASP A 129 -1.19 -24.47 7.19
N LEU A 130 0.04 -24.99 7.13
CA LEU A 130 0.25 -26.44 7.04
C LEU A 130 -0.42 -27.16 8.21
N LEU A 131 -0.29 -26.61 9.43
CA LEU A 131 -0.91 -27.19 10.62
C LEU A 131 -2.44 -27.06 10.58
N ALA A 132 -2.99 -25.97 10.04
CA ALA A 132 -4.43 -25.82 9.84
C ALA A 132 -4.99 -26.86 8.85
N VAL A 133 -4.28 -27.16 7.76
CA VAL A 133 -4.66 -28.25 6.83
C VAL A 133 -4.63 -29.62 7.51
N ILE A 134 -3.60 -29.90 8.31
CA ILE A 134 -3.49 -31.16 9.04
C ILE A 134 -4.60 -31.29 10.10
N ASP A 135 -4.95 -30.20 10.80
CA ASP A 135 -6.03 -30.20 11.79
C ASP A 135 -7.41 -30.43 11.15
N ALA A 136 -7.60 -29.89 9.94
CA ALA A 136 -8.84 -30.02 9.19
C ALA A 136 -8.94 -31.28 8.31
N TRP A 137 -8.01 -32.23 8.42
CA TRP A 137 -7.89 -33.35 7.49
C TRP A 137 -9.17 -34.18 7.36
N GLY A 138 -9.62 -34.39 6.11
CA GLY A 138 -10.84 -35.13 5.78
C GLY A 138 -12.15 -34.37 6.06
N GLN A 139 -12.10 -33.12 6.54
CA GLN A 139 -13.30 -32.30 6.72
C GLN A 139 -13.81 -31.79 5.37
N THR A 140 -15.11 -31.49 5.33
CA THR A 140 -15.78 -30.82 4.20
C THR A 140 -16.24 -29.42 4.64
N ASN A 141 -16.35 -28.47 3.72
CA ASN A 141 -16.63 -27.05 4.01
C ASN A 141 -15.63 -26.41 4.99
N SER A 142 -14.35 -26.75 4.86
CA SER A 142 -13.28 -26.19 5.68
C SER A 142 -12.55 -25.07 4.91
N PRO A 143 -12.12 -23.99 5.56
CA PRO A 143 -11.22 -23.01 4.94
C PRO A 143 -9.84 -23.60 4.57
N ALA A 144 -9.52 -24.80 5.05
CA ALA A 144 -8.33 -25.55 4.65
C ALA A 144 -8.53 -26.41 3.37
N ASP A 145 -9.71 -26.40 2.76
CA ASP A 145 -9.95 -26.96 1.41
C ASP A 145 -9.47 -25.92 0.38
N VAL A 146 -8.15 -25.88 0.20
CA VAL A 146 -7.45 -24.88 -0.63
C VAL A 146 -7.76 -25.09 -2.11
N THR A 147 -7.93 -26.34 -2.53
CA THR A 147 -8.25 -26.69 -3.92
C THR A 147 -9.72 -26.46 -4.27
N GLY A 148 -10.60 -26.37 -3.27
CA GLY A 148 -12.03 -26.21 -3.44
C GLY A 148 -12.72 -27.46 -4.00
N ASP A 149 -12.12 -28.64 -3.82
CA ASP A 149 -12.65 -29.91 -4.33
C ASP A 149 -13.72 -30.52 -3.40
N GLY A 150 -13.93 -29.91 -2.24
CA GLY A 150 -14.93 -30.26 -1.25
C GLY A 150 -14.40 -31.07 -0.07
N VAL A 151 -13.12 -31.48 -0.04
CA VAL A 151 -12.54 -32.26 1.05
C VAL A 151 -11.06 -31.96 1.30
N VAL A 152 -10.72 -31.65 2.55
CA VAL A 152 -9.32 -31.40 2.94
C VAL A 152 -8.49 -32.69 2.84
N ASN A 153 -7.52 -32.71 1.95
CA ASN A 153 -6.69 -33.87 1.69
C ASN A 153 -5.25 -33.48 1.28
N VAL A 154 -4.52 -34.45 0.73
CA VAL A 154 -3.12 -34.25 0.32
C VAL A 154 -2.97 -33.19 -0.78
N SER A 155 -3.99 -33.00 -1.61
CA SER A 155 -3.98 -31.99 -2.67
C SER A 155 -3.92 -30.58 -2.09
N ASP A 156 -4.69 -30.30 -1.03
CA ASP A 156 -4.66 -29.00 -0.34
C ASP A 156 -3.33 -28.75 0.36
N LEU A 157 -2.77 -29.80 0.99
CA LEU A 157 -1.44 -29.72 1.59
C LEU A 157 -0.37 -29.36 0.55
N LEU A 158 -0.43 -29.99 -0.63
CA LEU A 158 0.52 -29.72 -1.70
C LEU A 158 0.37 -28.30 -2.25
N GLU A 159 -0.84 -27.74 -2.24
CA GLU A 159 -1.09 -26.35 -2.62
C GLU A 159 -0.47 -25.37 -1.60
N VAL A 160 -0.61 -25.61 -0.29
CA VAL A 160 0.09 -24.82 0.75
C VAL A 160 1.61 -24.87 0.57
N VAL A 161 2.17 -26.07 0.38
CA VAL A 161 3.62 -26.24 0.19
C VAL A 161 4.09 -25.60 -1.13
N GLY A 162 3.25 -25.62 -2.16
CA GLY A 162 3.54 -25.03 -3.47
C GLY A 162 3.61 -23.49 -3.44
N ASN A 163 2.88 -22.86 -2.52
CA ASN A 163 2.78 -21.41 -2.39
C ASN A 163 3.51 -20.86 -1.15
N TRP A 164 4.49 -21.60 -0.62
CA TRP A 164 5.17 -21.25 0.63
C TRP A 164 5.87 -19.89 0.58
N GLY A 165 5.60 -19.05 1.56
CA GLY A 165 6.18 -17.71 1.69
C GLY A 165 5.14 -16.61 1.92
N PRO A 166 5.59 -15.34 1.87
CA PRO A 166 4.69 -14.19 2.00
C PRO A 166 3.68 -14.14 0.86
N CYS A 167 2.49 -13.65 1.17
CA CYS A 167 1.56 -13.16 0.17
C CYS A 167 2.10 -11.84 -0.41
N VAL A 168 2.67 -11.89 -1.61
CA VAL A 168 3.10 -10.68 -2.35
C VAL A 168 2.49 -10.66 -3.73
#